data_AF-A0A174ER13-F1
#
_entry.id   AF-A0A174ER13-F1
#
_cell.length_a   1.000
_cell.length_b   1.000
_cell.length_c   1.000
_cell.angle_alpha   90.00
_cell.angle_beta   90.00
_cell.angle_gamma   90.00
#
_symmetry.space_group_name_H-M   'P 1'
#
loop_
_entity.id
_entity.type
_entity.pdbx_description
1 polymer ?
#
loop_
_entity_poly.entity_id
_entity_poly.type
_entity_poly.pdbx_seq_one_letter_code
_entity_poly.pdbx_strand_id
1 'polypeptide(L)'
;MNIKRAKEEIKDTIEAYLLKDENGEYVIPSIRQRPVLLIGPPGVGKTQIMEQISRECRIGLISYTITHHTRQSAVGLPFIEKKTYGDREYAVTEYTMSEIVASIYDRMEETGLKEGILFIDEINCVSETLAPTMLQFLQCKTFGSHKIPEGWIIAAAGNPPEYNKSVREFDVVTLDRIKRIDVEPDLGVWKEYAYAENIHPAIISYLNIKGQNFCQIETTVDGKLFATPRAWEDLSQLILVYESLDKRADRDVISQYIQHPRIAKDFANYLELYYKYQNEYQVDEILQGVIREALCGRVARAPFDERLSVTCLILSKLTEGFKKLWDKNAFMELLMEQLKSYRQEMEGRAETSAIPDKSEAPAMVLASLAQELEEERFRRKKSGLSGRREDRLWLSVRIMLEEYAQQMRKEAVEDREQAWEWVRTKFMEHSDCYEAMKEDCGSRLEHAFDFMEAAFGNGQEMVIFVTELNTSEACVRFLDEYECERYYQYNKDLLFDEQEQAIRQKL
;
A
#
# COMPACT_ATOMS: atom_id res chain seq x y z
N MET A 1 -5.43 -19.33 -0.18
CA MET A 1 -4.38 -18.61 -0.95
C MET A 1 -4.06 -17.30 -0.27
N ASN A 2 -2.86 -16.74 -0.43
CA ASN A 2 -2.52 -15.47 0.24
C ASN A 2 -3.13 -14.24 -0.46
N ILE A 3 -3.10 -13.10 0.25
CA ILE A 3 -3.73 -11.85 -0.19
C ILE A 3 -3.10 -11.28 -1.48
N LYS A 4 -1.79 -11.48 -1.72
CA LYS A 4 -1.10 -11.02 -2.93
C LYS A 4 -1.59 -11.75 -4.17
N ARG A 5 -1.72 -13.09 -4.11
CA ARG A 5 -2.33 -13.85 -5.22
C ARG A 5 -3.79 -13.47 -5.44
N ALA A 6 -4.56 -13.23 -4.37
CA ALA A 6 -5.94 -12.76 -4.48
C ALA A 6 -6.05 -11.40 -5.19
N LYS A 7 -5.14 -10.47 -4.91
CA LYS A 7 -5.06 -9.17 -5.57
C LYS A 7 -4.85 -9.31 -7.08
N GLU A 8 -3.90 -10.14 -7.51
CA GLU A 8 -3.65 -10.38 -8.94
C GLU A 8 -4.85 -11.05 -9.62
N GLU A 9 -5.48 -12.04 -8.98
CA GLU A 9 -6.71 -12.66 -9.52
C GLU A 9 -7.85 -11.65 -9.71
N ILE A 10 -7.97 -10.65 -8.85
CA ILE A 10 -8.96 -9.57 -9.01
C ILE A 10 -8.58 -8.65 -10.17
N LYS A 11 -7.29 -8.29 -10.32
CA LYS A 11 -6.80 -7.48 -11.44
C LYS A 11 -7.07 -8.16 -12.78
N ASP A 12 -6.72 -9.44 -12.90
CA ASP A 12 -6.98 -10.25 -14.09
C ASP A 12 -8.50 -10.33 -14.38
N THR A 13 -9.32 -10.43 -13.33
CA THR A 13 -10.78 -10.43 -13.45
C THR A 13 -11.29 -9.08 -13.96
N ILE A 14 -10.74 -7.97 -13.47
CA ILE A 14 -11.10 -6.62 -13.91
C ILE A 14 -10.74 -6.41 -15.37
N GLU A 15 -9.52 -6.75 -15.75
CA GLU A 15 -9.07 -6.65 -17.15
C GLU A 15 -9.98 -7.45 -18.07
N ALA A 16 -10.28 -8.71 -17.73
CA ALA A 16 -11.17 -9.56 -18.51
C ALA A 16 -12.63 -9.03 -18.57
N TYR A 17 -13.13 -8.46 -17.48
CA TYR A 17 -14.52 -7.98 -17.39
C TYR A 17 -14.71 -6.62 -18.05
N LEU A 18 -13.67 -5.79 -18.09
CA LEU A 18 -13.71 -4.47 -18.72
C LEU A 18 -13.19 -4.45 -20.15
N LEU A 19 -12.64 -5.56 -20.65
CA LEU A 19 -12.23 -5.70 -22.05
C LEU A 19 -13.41 -5.45 -22.99
N LYS A 20 -13.22 -4.55 -23.94
CA LYS A 20 -14.20 -4.20 -24.97
C LYS A 20 -13.78 -4.69 -26.35
N ASP A 21 -14.76 -5.04 -27.17
CA ASP A 21 -14.57 -5.40 -28.57
C ASP A 21 -14.42 -4.16 -29.48
N GLU A 22 -14.32 -4.38 -30.79
CA GLU A 22 -14.18 -3.32 -31.79
C GLU A 22 -15.39 -2.36 -31.85
N ASN A 23 -16.56 -2.77 -31.33
CA ASN A 23 -17.78 -1.98 -31.27
C ASN A 23 -17.89 -1.19 -29.95
N GLY A 24 -16.95 -1.37 -29.03
CA GLY A 24 -16.99 -0.77 -27.70
C GLY A 24 -17.90 -1.50 -26.70
N GLU A 25 -18.35 -2.72 -27.02
CA GLU A 25 -19.15 -3.55 -26.12
C GLU A 25 -18.25 -4.44 -25.25
N TYR A 26 -18.65 -4.70 -24.00
CA TYR A 26 -17.88 -5.60 -23.12
C TYR A 26 -17.88 -7.03 -23.67
N VAL A 27 -16.70 -7.60 -23.87
CA VAL A 27 -16.50 -8.96 -24.42
C VAL A 27 -17.22 -10.00 -23.54
N ILE A 28 -17.14 -9.84 -22.22
CA ILE A 28 -17.95 -10.59 -21.27
C ILE A 28 -19.12 -9.71 -20.85
N PRO A 29 -20.37 -10.02 -21.28
CA PRO A 29 -21.52 -9.21 -20.93
C PRO A 29 -21.76 -9.22 -19.41
N SER A 30 -22.26 -8.11 -18.86
CA SER A 30 -22.41 -7.90 -17.41
C SER A 30 -23.15 -9.04 -16.69
N ILE A 31 -24.12 -9.68 -17.34
CA ILE A 31 -24.87 -10.82 -16.78
C ILE A 31 -24.02 -12.09 -16.58
N ARG A 32 -22.91 -12.25 -17.31
CA ARG A 32 -22.00 -13.40 -17.21
C ARG A 32 -20.78 -13.13 -16.33
N GLN A 33 -20.56 -11.89 -15.95
CA GLN A 33 -19.50 -11.49 -15.02
C GLN A 33 -19.92 -11.85 -13.58
N ARG A 34 -19.31 -12.87 -12.99
CA ARG A 34 -19.61 -13.31 -11.62
C ARG A 34 -19.00 -12.34 -10.60
N PRO A 35 -19.71 -11.92 -9.54
CA PRO A 35 -19.08 -11.15 -8.48
C PRO A 35 -17.92 -11.90 -7.84
N VAL A 36 -16.93 -11.14 -7.36
CA VAL A 36 -15.81 -11.71 -6.62
C VAL A 36 -16.11 -11.68 -5.12
N LEU A 37 -15.93 -12.79 -4.42
CA LEU A 37 -16.14 -12.89 -2.98
C LEU A 37 -14.84 -13.33 -2.29
N LEU A 38 -14.31 -12.47 -1.43
CA LEU A 38 -13.16 -12.76 -0.57
C LEU A 38 -13.62 -13.26 0.79
N ILE A 39 -13.22 -14.47 1.18
CA ILE A 39 -13.46 -15.01 2.53
C ILE A 39 -12.13 -15.16 3.24
N GLY A 40 -11.95 -14.53 4.39
CA GLY A 40 -10.70 -14.66 5.16
C GLY A 40 -10.78 -13.97 6.51
N PRO A 41 -9.79 -14.15 7.40
CA PRO A 41 -9.79 -13.56 8.72
C PRO A 41 -9.87 -12.02 8.69
N PRO A 42 -10.35 -11.39 9.78
CA PRO A 42 -10.31 -9.95 9.90
C PRO A 42 -8.87 -9.43 9.88
N GLY A 43 -8.67 -8.25 9.27
CA GLY A 43 -7.37 -7.58 9.27
C GLY A 43 -6.32 -8.14 8.30
N VAL A 44 -6.65 -9.09 7.41
CA VAL A 44 -5.73 -9.62 6.38
C VAL A 44 -5.56 -8.73 5.14
N GLY A 45 -6.11 -7.51 5.15
CA GLY A 45 -5.94 -6.55 4.05
C GLY A 45 -6.96 -6.63 2.91
N LYS A 46 -8.09 -7.35 3.05
CA LYS A 46 -9.14 -7.48 2.01
C LYS A 46 -9.64 -6.13 1.47
N THR A 47 -9.89 -5.17 2.36
CA THR A 47 -10.35 -3.83 2.00
C THR A 47 -9.22 -2.99 1.39
N GLN A 48 -8.01 -3.08 1.95
CA GLN A 48 -6.83 -2.33 1.48
C GLN A 48 -6.44 -2.72 0.05
N ILE A 49 -6.52 -4.01 -0.32
CA ILE A 49 -6.20 -4.41 -1.70
C ILE A 49 -7.17 -3.83 -2.72
N MET A 50 -8.44 -3.58 -2.36
CA MET A 50 -9.40 -2.97 -3.29
C MET A 50 -9.00 -1.54 -3.64
N GLU A 51 -8.48 -0.78 -2.65
CA GLU A 51 -7.91 0.54 -2.90
C GLU A 51 -6.68 0.48 -3.80
N GLN A 52 -5.78 -0.47 -3.55
CA GLN A 52 -4.59 -0.65 -4.38
C GLN A 52 -4.95 -1.00 -5.82
N ILE A 53 -5.89 -1.93 -6.02
CA ILE A 53 -6.38 -2.35 -7.34
C ILE A 53 -7.02 -1.18 -8.09
N SER A 54 -7.86 -0.38 -7.41
CA SER A 54 -8.48 0.80 -8.02
C SER A 54 -7.43 1.80 -8.54
N ARG A 55 -6.34 2.02 -7.80
CA ARG A 55 -5.22 2.86 -8.22
C ARG A 55 -4.46 2.27 -9.41
N GLU A 56 -4.09 0.99 -9.33
CA GLU A 56 -3.33 0.30 -10.37
C GLU A 56 -4.10 0.17 -11.68
N CYS A 57 -5.37 -0.18 -11.62
CA CYS A 57 -6.25 -0.31 -12.78
C CYS A 57 -6.85 1.03 -13.25
N ARG A 58 -6.65 2.12 -12.48
CA ARG A 58 -7.19 3.47 -12.75
C ARG A 58 -8.71 3.50 -12.93
N ILE A 59 -9.42 2.78 -12.07
CA ILE A 59 -10.88 2.69 -12.07
C ILE A 59 -11.45 3.23 -10.76
N GLY A 60 -12.74 3.60 -10.76
CA GLY A 60 -13.44 4.06 -9.57
C GLY A 60 -13.51 2.97 -8.49
N LEU A 61 -13.58 3.39 -7.23
CA LEU A 61 -13.86 2.50 -6.10
C LEU A 61 -14.90 3.13 -5.21
N ILE A 62 -15.87 2.31 -4.82
CA ILE A 62 -16.83 2.61 -3.77
C ILE A 62 -16.84 1.43 -2.82
N SER A 63 -16.70 1.72 -1.53
CA SER A 63 -16.63 0.73 -0.46
C SER A 63 -17.75 0.96 0.53
N TYR A 64 -18.53 -0.07 0.81
CA TYR A 64 -19.61 -0.06 1.80
C TYR A 64 -19.44 -1.19 2.79
N THR A 65 -19.56 -0.89 4.08
CA THR A 65 -19.69 -1.90 5.13
C THR A 65 -21.18 -2.12 5.42
N ILE A 66 -21.72 -3.23 4.92
CA ILE A 66 -23.18 -3.42 4.83
C ILE A 66 -23.85 -3.60 6.21
N THR A 67 -23.09 -3.95 7.25
CA THR A 67 -23.61 -4.16 8.61
C THR A 67 -24.17 -2.89 9.25
N HIS A 68 -23.79 -1.71 8.77
CA HIS A 68 -24.32 -0.42 9.22
C HIS A 68 -25.57 0.04 8.45
N HIS A 69 -25.99 -0.69 7.42
CA HIS A 69 -27.09 -0.29 6.56
C HIS A 69 -28.40 -0.98 6.93
N THR A 70 -29.48 -0.24 6.71
CA THR A 70 -30.84 -0.75 6.80
C THR A 70 -31.32 -1.24 5.44
N ARG A 71 -32.42 -1.99 5.42
CA ARG A 71 -33.08 -2.34 4.16
C ARG A 71 -33.46 -1.10 3.36
N GLN A 72 -33.89 -0.04 4.03
CA GLN A 72 -34.30 1.22 3.40
C GLN A 72 -33.12 1.93 2.71
N SER A 73 -31.95 2.01 3.34
CA SER A 73 -30.78 2.63 2.69
C SER A 73 -30.29 1.81 1.49
N ALA A 74 -30.37 0.48 1.59
CA ALA A 74 -29.91 -0.41 0.53
C ALA A 74 -30.89 -0.51 -0.67
N VAL A 75 -32.20 -0.49 -0.43
CA VAL A 75 -33.24 -0.70 -1.47
C VAL A 75 -33.87 0.61 -1.94
N GLY A 76 -33.82 1.67 -1.11
CA GLY A 76 -34.57 2.90 -1.29
C GLY A 76 -35.79 3.00 -0.38
N LEU A 77 -36.39 4.19 -0.34
CA LEU A 77 -37.62 4.45 0.42
C LEU A 77 -38.85 4.18 -0.47
N PRO A 78 -39.87 3.48 0.05
CA PRO A 78 -41.08 3.25 -0.71
C PRO A 78 -41.89 4.55 -0.83
N PHE A 79 -42.41 4.82 -2.02
CA PHE A 79 -43.38 5.89 -2.27
C PHE A 79 -44.50 5.38 -3.17
N ILE A 80 -45.65 6.06 -3.10
CA ILE A 80 -46.82 5.70 -3.90
C ILE A 80 -46.72 6.42 -5.24
N GLU A 81 -46.76 5.66 -6.33
CA GLU A 81 -46.89 6.17 -7.69
C GLU A 81 -48.21 5.71 -8.29
N LYS A 82 -48.80 6.54 -9.16
CA LYS A 82 -50.00 6.17 -9.91
C LYS A 82 -49.59 5.70 -11.29
N LYS A 83 -49.84 4.44 -11.62
CA LYS A 83 -49.58 3.86 -12.94
C LYS A 83 -50.86 3.41 -13.61
N THR A 84 -50.94 3.65 -14.92
CA THR A 84 -52.08 3.21 -15.73
C THR A 84 -51.73 1.85 -16.35
N TYR A 85 -52.54 0.84 -16.05
CA TYR A 85 -52.43 -0.49 -16.65
C TYR A 85 -53.72 -0.79 -17.43
N GLY A 86 -53.63 -0.86 -18.76
CA GLY A 86 -54.81 -0.84 -19.63
C GLY A 86 -55.54 0.51 -19.52
N ASP A 87 -56.85 0.50 -19.34
CA ASP A 87 -57.69 1.71 -19.23
C ASP A 87 -57.95 2.15 -17.77
N ARG A 88 -57.20 1.64 -16.79
CA ARG A 88 -57.42 1.93 -15.36
C ARG A 88 -56.15 2.37 -14.65
N GLU A 89 -56.30 3.39 -13.80
CA GLU A 89 -55.25 3.89 -12.90
C GLU A 89 -55.20 3.06 -11.61
N TYR A 90 -54.01 2.64 -11.23
CA TYR A 90 -53.73 1.92 -9.98
C TYR A 90 -52.64 2.66 -9.20
N ALA A 91 -52.80 2.72 -7.88
CA ALA A 91 -51.70 3.09 -6.99
C ALA A 91 -50.77 1.89 -6.84
N VAL A 92 -49.48 2.08 -7.16
CA VAL A 92 -48.43 1.09 -7.02
C VAL A 92 -47.33 1.60 -6.09
N THR A 93 -46.61 0.68 -5.47
CA THR A 93 -45.46 1.00 -4.63
C THR A 93 -44.19 0.98 -5.47
N GLU A 94 -43.49 2.11 -5.49
CA GLU A 94 -42.17 2.28 -6.11
C GLU A 94 -41.12 2.58 -5.04
N TYR A 95 -39.84 2.47 -5.39
CA TYR A 95 -38.73 2.74 -4.48
C TYR A 95 -37.83 3.82 -5.07
N THR A 96 -37.37 4.74 -4.22
CA THR A 96 -36.32 5.69 -4.61
C THR A 96 -35.05 4.97 -5.04
N MET A 97 -34.13 5.66 -5.70
CA MET A 97 -32.80 5.12 -5.96
C MET A 97 -32.13 4.73 -4.63
N SER A 98 -31.45 3.58 -4.65
CA SER A 98 -30.60 3.14 -3.55
C SER A 98 -29.45 4.12 -3.36
N GLU A 99 -29.09 4.42 -2.12
CA GLU A 99 -27.92 5.24 -1.79
C GLU A 99 -26.64 4.65 -2.40
N ILE A 100 -26.53 3.32 -2.40
CA ILE A 100 -25.39 2.60 -2.97
C ILE A 100 -25.32 2.86 -4.48
N VAL A 101 -26.44 2.80 -5.19
CA VAL A 101 -26.48 3.04 -6.65
C VAL A 101 -26.25 4.51 -6.97
N ALA A 102 -26.83 5.42 -6.18
CA ALA A 102 -26.62 6.86 -6.34
C ALA A 102 -25.13 7.23 -6.19
N SER A 103 -24.45 6.68 -5.18
CA SER A 103 -23.02 6.92 -4.97
C SER A 103 -22.14 6.51 -6.16
N ILE A 104 -22.54 5.50 -6.94
CA ILE A 104 -21.84 5.10 -8.16
C ILE A 104 -21.91 6.21 -9.19
N TYR A 105 -23.10 6.77 -9.43
CA TYR A 105 -23.27 7.86 -10.37
C TYR A 105 -22.56 9.14 -9.90
N ASP A 106 -22.68 9.48 -8.62
CA ASP A 106 -21.97 10.62 -8.03
C ASP A 106 -20.45 10.47 -8.23
N ARG A 107 -19.91 9.27 -7.99
CA ARG A 107 -18.49 8.98 -8.18
C ARG A 107 -18.07 9.08 -9.64
N MET A 108 -18.89 8.61 -10.58
CA MET A 108 -18.64 8.76 -12.01
C MET A 108 -18.58 10.25 -12.41
N GLU A 109 -19.51 11.07 -11.90
CA GLU A 109 -19.56 12.50 -12.18
C GLU A 109 -18.36 13.26 -11.58
N GLU A 110 -18.03 12.97 -10.32
CA GLU A 110 -16.91 13.60 -9.61
C GLU A 110 -15.54 13.28 -10.22
N THR A 111 -15.36 12.04 -10.70
CA THR A 111 -14.04 11.54 -11.10
C THR A 111 -13.87 11.43 -12.62
N GLY A 112 -14.96 11.43 -13.37
CA GLY A 112 -14.98 11.11 -14.80
C GLY A 112 -14.73 9.62 -15.12
N LEU A 113 -14.53 8.77 -14.10
CA LEU A 113 -14.28 7.34 -14.27
C LEU A 113 -15.61 6.61 -14.45
N LYS A 114 -15.85 6.11 -15.66
CA LYS A 114 -17.07 5.36 -16.02
C LYS A 114 -17.04 3.91 -15.53
N GLU A 115 -15.87 3.38 -15.22
CA GLU A 115 -15.65 2.00 -14.80
C GLU A 115 -15.13 1.97 -13.37
N GLY A 116 -15.48 0.94 -12.61
CA GLY A 116 -15.16 0.89 -11.18
C GLY A 116 -15.45 -0.43 -10.49
N ILE A 117 -15.15 -0.46 -9.19
CA ILE A 117 -15.45 -1.55 -8.28
C ILE A 117 -16.45 -1.04 -7.24
N LEU A 118 -17.57 -1.75 -7.10
CA LEU A 118 -18.41 -1.66 -5.92
C LEU A 118 -18.00 -2.78 -4.96
N PHE A 119 -17.32 -2.41 -3.88
CA PHE A 119 -16.86 -3.31 -2.84
C PHE A 119 -17.82 -3.32 -1.63
N ILE A 120 -18.35 -4.49 -1.29
CA ILE A 120 -19.21 -4.67 -0.11
C ILE A 120 -18.49 -5.50 0.95
N ASP A 121 -18.08 -4.85 2.04
CA ASP A 121 -17.44 -5.51 3.17
C ASP A 121 -18.48 -6.08 4.15
N GLU A 122 -18.09 -7.14 4.86
CA GLU A 122 -18.92 -7.90 5.81
C GLU A 122 -20.25 -8.44 5.22
N ILE A 123 -20.25 -8.82 3.93
CA ILE A 123 -21.47 -9.22 3.20
C ILE A 123 -22.25 -10.36 3.85
N ASN A 124 -21.56 -11.26 4.55
CA ASN A 124 -22.15 -12.40 5.22
C ASN A 124 -22.54 -12.15 6.68
N CYS A 125 -22.33 -10.94 7.20
CA CYS A 125 -22.71 -10.54 8.57
C CYS A 125 -23.98 -9.66 8.59
N VAL A 126 -24.73 -9.61 7.48
CA VAL A 126 -25.94 -8.79 7.35
C VAL A 126 -27.08 -9.21 8.26
N SER A 127 -27.94 -8.24 8.57
CA SER A 127 -29.21 -8.47 9.27
C SER A 127 -30.12 -9.45 8.51
N GLU A 128 -31.00 -10.12 9.24
CA GLU A 128 -31.94 -11.09 8.67
C GLU A 128 -32.82 -10.50 7.58
N THR A 129 -33.26 -9.26 7.78
CA THR A 129 -34.13 -8.54 6.85
C THR A 129 -33.42 -8.12 5.56
N LEU A 130 -32.09 -8.06 5.57
CA LEU A 130 -31.27 -7.61 4.44
C LEU A 130 -30.64 -8.77 3.67
N ALA A 131 -30.46 -9.94 4.31
CA ALA A 131 -29.85 -11.12 3.70
C ALA A 131 -30.48 -11.51 2.34
N PRO A 132 -31.81 -11.59 2.16
CA PRO A 132 -32.39 -11.92 0.85
C PRO A 132 -32.04 -10.91 -0.24
N THR A 133 -32.00 -9.62 0.10
CA THR A 133 -31.62 -8.55 -0.84
C THR A 133 -30.15 -8.64 -1.22
N MET A 134 -29.25 -9.01 -0.29
CA MET A 134 -27.84 -9.20 -0.62
C MET A 134 -27.60 -10.40 -1.53
N LEU A 135 -28.32 -11.49 -1.30
CA LEU A 135 -28.27 -12.66 -2.18
C LEU A 135 -28.74 -12.29 -3.59
N GLN A 136 -29.86 -11.57 -3.69
CA GLN A 136 -30.34 -11.04 -4.98
C GLN A 136 -29.30 -10.12 -5.64
N PHE A 137 -28.68 -9.24 -4.87
CA PHE A 137 -27.64 -8.34 -5.37
C PHE A 137 -26.46 -9.09 -5.97
N LEU A 138 -25.91 -10.08 -5.26
CA LEU A 138 -24.80 -10.90 -5.77
C LEU A 138 -25.21 -11.74 -6.99
N GLN A 139 -26.45 -12.23 -7.06
CA GLN A 139 -26.88 -13.07 -8.17
C GLN A 139 -27.32 -12.29 -9.42
N CYS A 140 -27.96 -11.14 -9.23
CA CYS A 140 -28.65 -10.38 -10.28
C CYS A 140 -28.01 -9.03 -10.59
N LYS A 141 -27.04 -8.58 -9.79
CA LYS A 141 -26.42 -7.24 -9.90
C LYS A 141 -27.42 -6.10 -9.79
N THR A 142 -28.40 -6.27 -8.92
CA THR A 142 -29.46 -5.30 -8.68
C THR A 142 -29.63 -5.05 -7.20
N PHE A 143 -29.71 -3.78 -6.80
CA PHE A 143 -30.23 -3.39 -5.49
C PHE A 143 -31.68 -2.94 -5.63
N GLY A 144 -32.61 -3.74 -5.11
CA GLY A 144 -34.04 -3.50 -5.34
C GLY A 144 -34.39 -3.64 -6.82
N SER A 145 -35.00 -2.60 -7.39
CA SER A 145 -35.33 -2.51 -8.83
C SER A 145 -34.21 -1.89 -9.67
N HIS A 146 -33.14 -1.39 -9.05
CA HIS A 146 -32.08 -0.64 -9.73
C HIS A 146 -30.90 -1.54 -10.07
N LYS A 147 -30.49 -1.52 -11.34
CA LYS A 147 -29.30 -2.25 -11.81
C LYS A 147 -28.03 -1.49 -11.44
N ILE A 148 -26.97 -2.22 -11.11
CA ILE A 148 -25.63 -1.65 -11.10
C ILE A 148 -25.25 -1.22 -12.53
N PRO A 149 -24.70 -0.01 -12.72
CA PRO A 149 -24.24 0.44 -14.03
C PRO A 149 -23.26 -0.53 -14.69
N GLU A 150 -23.29 -0.62 -16.02
CA GLU A 150 -22.27 -1.37 -16.77
C GLU A 150 -20.88 -0.75 -16.55
N GLY A 151 -19.84 -1.58 -16.60
CA GLY A 151 -18.48 -1.16 -16.25
C GLY A 151 -18.17 -1.16 -14.75
N TRP A 152 -19.17 -1.43 -13.88
CA TRP A 152 -18.96 -1.56 -12.44
C TRP A 152 -18.97 -3.02 -11.99
N ILE A 153 -17.83 -3.47 -11.49
CA ILE A 153 -17.60 -4.83 -11.03
C ILE A 153 -17.97 -4.93 -9.55
N ILE A 154 -18.67 -6.00 -9.20
CA ILE A 154 -19.06 -6.27 -7.82
C ILE A 154 -17.99 -7.13 -7.16
N ALA A 155 -17.41 -6.61 -6.09
CA ALA A 155 -16.55 -7.36 -5.19
C ALA A 155 -17.15 -7.34 -3.79
N ALA A 156 -16.97 -8.41 -3.02
CA ALA A 156 -17.46 -8.49 -1.65
C ALA A 156 -16.45 -9.20 -0.76
N ALA A 157 -16.49 -8.90 0.53
CA ALA A 157 -15.69 -9.57 1.54
C ALA A 157 -16.54 -10.08 2.69
N GLY A 158 -16.19 -11.25 3.20
CA GLY A 158 -16.84 -11.88 4.34
C GLY A 158 -15.83 -12.50 5.29
N ASN A 159 -16.33 -12.87 6.46
CA ASN A 159 -15.55 -13.55 7.48
C ASN A 159 -15.91 -15.04 7.51
N PRO A 160 -14.94 -15.94 7.72
CA PRO A 160 -15.22 -17.34 8.07
C PRO A 160 -16.17 -17.45 9.28
N PRO A 161 -17.09 -18.44 9.31
CA PRO A 161 -18.03 -18.64 10.42
C PRO A 161 -17.36 -18.77 11.80
N GLU A 162 -16.16 -19.34 11.82
CA GLU A 162 -15.34 -19.55 13.02
C GLU A 162 -14.95 -18.23 13.71
N TYR A 163 -14.85 -17.13 12.95
CA TYR A 163 -14.37 -15.85 13.47
C TYR A 163 -15.50 -14.88 13.85
N ASN A 164 -16.74 -15.09 13.41
CA ASN A 164 -17.85 -14.19 13.72
C ASN A 164 -19.19 -14.95 13.82
N LYS A 165 -19.85 -14.84 14.97
CA LYS A 165 -21.11 -15.55 15.27
C LYS A 165 -22.30 -15.07 14.43
N SER A 166 -22.23 -13.86 13.87
CA SER A 166 -23.26 -13.29 13.01
C SER A 166 -23.14 -13.72 11.56
N VAL A 167 -22.13 -14.53 11.22
CA VAL A 167 -21.90 -15.01 9.86
C VAL A 167 -23.02 -15.95 9.43
N ARG A 168 -23.57 -15.66 8.25
CA ARG A 168 -24.51 -16.51 7.52
C ARG A 168 -23.77 -17.17 6.37
N GLU A 169 -23.80 -18.48 6.31
CA GLU A 169 -23.21 -19.20 5.18
C GLU A 169 -24.06 -19.04 3.93
N PHE A 170 -23.39 -18.93 2.79
CA PHE A 170 -24.04 -18.91 1.48
C PHE A 170 -24.41 -20.33 1.05
N ASP A 171 -25.60 -20.49 0.47
CA ASP A 171 -26.02 -21.76 -0.10
C ASP A 171 -25.25 -22.09 -1.39
N VAL A 172 -25.31 -23.36 -1.81
CA VAL A 172 -24.62 -23.84 -3.03
C VAL A 172 -25.07 -23.07 -4.27
N VAL A 173 -26.35 -22.68 -4.34
CA VAL A 173 -26.92 -21.93 -5.47
C VAL A 173 -26.30 -20.55 -5.60
N THR A 174 -26.06 -19.87 -4.48
CA THR A 174 -25.38 -18.58 -4.45
C THR A 174 -23.90 -18.74 -4.77
N LEU A 175 -23.23 -19.74 -4.18
CA LEU A 175 -21.81 -19.98 -4.41
C LEU A 175 -21.51 -20.35 -5.88
N ASP A 176 -22.40 -21.05 -6.58
CA ASP A 176 -22.22 -21.38 -8.01
C ASP A 176 -22.21 -20.14 -8.94
N ARG A 177 -22.75 -19.00 -8.47
CA ARG A 177 -22.84 -17.75 -9.24
C ARG A 177 -21.77 -16.72 -8.88
N ILE A 178 -20.87 -17.06 -7.97
CA ILE A 178 -19.86 -16.14 -7.42
C ILE A 178 -18.46 -16.74 -7.63
N LYS A 179 -17.46 -15.89 -7.91
CA LYS A 179 -16.05 -16.25 -7.88
C LYS A 179 -15.54 -16.13 -6.44
N ARG A 180 -15.58 -17.22 -5.67
CA ARG A 180 -15.07 -17.27 -4.28
C ARG A 180 -13.55 -17.43 -4.25
N ILE A 181 -12.90 -16.63 -3.43
CA ILE A 181 -11.47 -16.69 -3.13
C ILE A 181 -11.30 -16.77 -1.61
N ASP A 182 -10.76 -17.88 -1.12
CA ASP A 182 -10.39 -18.04 0.28
C ASP A 182 -8.99 -17.48 0.53
N VAL A 183 -8.94 -16.43 1.35
CA VAL A 183 -7.75 -15.65 1.67
C VAL A 183 -7.22 -16.06 3.03
N GLU A 184 -5.97 -16.50 3.05
CA GLU A 184 -5.24 -16.90 4.26
C GLU A 184 -4.16 -15.88 4.60
N PRO A 185 -3.88 -15.66 5.90
CA PRO A 185 -2.82 -14.80 6.35
C PRO A 185 -1.47 -15.45 6.04
N ASP A 186 -0.57 -14.68 5.42
CA ASP A 186 0.76 -15.11 5.03
C ASP A 186 1.75 -14.06 5.51
N LEU A 187 2.65 -14.47 6.42
CA LEU A 187 3.62 -13.55 7.02
C LEU A 187 4.62 -13.04 5.99
N GLY A 188 5.05 -13.88 5.04
CA GLY A 188 6.02 -13.48 4.00
C GLY A 188 5.45 -12.35 3.15
N VAL A 189 4.22 -12.52 2.66
CA VAL A 189 3.50 -11.48 1.91
C VAL A 189 3.24 -10.24 2.76
N TRP A 190 2.87 -10.41 4.03
CA TRP A 190 2.66 -9.26 4.91
C TRP A 190 3.96 -8.49 5.21
N LYS A 191 5.12 -9.16 5.24
CA LYS A 191 6.41 -8.47 5.39
C LYS A 191 6.75 -7.57 4.22
N GLU A 192 6.46 -7.98 2.99
CA GLU A 192 6.61 -7.10 1.81
C GLU A 192 5.82 -5.80 2.01
N TYR A 193 4.56 -5.93 2.46
CA TYR A 193 3.71 -4.79 2.83
C TYR A 193 4.28 -3.99 4.01
N ALA A 194 4.75 -4.68 5.06
CA ALA A 194 5.27 -4.07 6.28
C ALA A 194 6.49 -3.19 6.00
N TYR A 195 7.38 -3.63 5.09
CA TYR A 195 8.48 -2.81 4.61
C TYR A 195 7.99 -1.59 3.83
N ALA A 196 7.01 -1.74 2.93
CA ALA A 196 6.48 -0.63 2.17
C ALA A 196 5.81 0.45 3.05
N GLU A 197 4.99 0.04 4.03
CA GLU A 197 4.24 0.93 4.92
C GLU A 197 5.01 1.36 6.19
N ASN A 198 6.32 1.06 6.24
CA ASN A 198 7.21 1.47 7.33
C ASN A 198 6.75 0.98 8.72
N ILE A 199 6.36 -0.29 8.80
CA ILE A 199 6.07 -0.96 10.07
C ILE A 199 7.32 -0.99 10.95
N HIS A 200 7.11 -0.86 12.26
CA HIS A 200 8.15 -0.75 13.25
C HIS A 200 9.07 -1.99 13.22
N PRO A 201 10.39 -1.82 13.08
CA PRO A 201 11.31 -2.93 12.84
C PRO A 201 11.31 -4.00 13.95
N ALA A 202 11.04 -3.61 15.21
CA ALA A 202 10.91 -4.58 16.30
C ALA A 202 9.74 -5.56 16.10
N ILE A 203 8.64 -5.14 15.46
CA ILE A 203 7.51 -6.04 15.17
C ILE A 203 7.92 -7.03 14.08
N ILE A 204 8.56 -6.56 13.01
CA ILE A 204 9.05 -7.42 11.93
C ILE A 204 10.05 -8.44 12.47
N SER A 205 11.02 -7.99 13.28
CA SER A 205 12.02 -8.86 13.90
C SER A 205 11.40 -9.89 14.85
N TYR A 206 10.47 -9.46 15.70
CA TYR A 206 9.71 -10.37 16.57
C TYR A 206 8.97 -11.45 15.78
N LEU A 207 8.26 -11.06 14.71
CA LEU A 207 7.49 -11.98 13.89
C LEU A 207 8.39 -12.90 13.04
N ASN A 208 9.61 -12.49 12.69
CA ASN A 208 10.60 -13.40 12.10
C ASN A 208 11.01 -14.52 13.07
N ILE A 209 11.10 -14.23 14.37
CA ILE A 209 11.41 -15.23 15.41
C ILE A 209 10.16 -16.07 15.74
N LYS A 210 8.98 -15.43 15.78
CA LYS A 210 7.72 -16.00 16.29
C LYS A 210 6.60 -15.89 15.26
N GLY A 211 6.84 -16.38 14.03
CA GLY A 211 5.89 -16.22 12.92
C GLY A 211 4.50 -16.79 13.18
N GLN A 212 4.40 -17.82 14.03
CA GLN A 212 3.12 -18.38 14.48
C GLN A 212 2.23 -17.38 15.23
N ASN A 213 2.79 -16.29 15.78
CA ASN A 213 2.05 -15.25 16.50
C ASN A 213 1.51 -14.15 15.56
N PHE A 214 1.77 -14.24 14.26
CA PHE A 214 1.34 -13.26 13.27
C PHE A 214 -0.18 -13.09 13.21
N CYS A 215 -0.91 -14.21 13.10
CA CYS A 215 -2.36 -14.20 13.06
C CYS A 215 -2.91 -15.39 13.86
N GLN A 216 -3.46 -15.12 15.04
CA GLN A 216 -4.11 -16.11 15.89
C GLN A 216 -5.46 -15.58 16.36
N ILE A 217 -6.49 -16.42 16.30
CA ILE A 217 -7.82 -16.10 16.79
C ILE A 217 -8.34 -17.33 17.51
N GLU A 218 -8.57 -17.21 18.81
CA GLU A 218 -9.06 -18.29 19.68
C GLU A 218 -10.37 -17.88 20.34
N THR A 219 -11.31 -18.82 20.47
CA THR A 219 -12.53 -18.61 21.24
C THR A 219 -12.44 -19.38 22.55
N THR A 220 -12.51 -18.66 23.66
CA THR A 220 -12.46 -19.21 25.03
C THR A 220 -13.79 -18.99 25.74
N VAL A 221 -13.91 -19.51 26.97
CA VAL A 221 -15.11 -19.30 27.82
C VAL A 221 -15.27 -17.82 28.20
N ASP A 222 -14.17 -17.10 28.39
CA ASP A 222 -14.15 -15.71 28.85
C ASP A 222 -14.21 -14.69 27.70
N GLY A 223 -14.14 -15.15 26.44
CA GLY A 223 -14.17 -14.29 25.26
C GLY A 223 -13.24 -14.76 24.14
N LYS A 224 -13.05 -13.89 23.15
CA LYS A 224 -12.11 -14.13 22.04
C LYS A 224 -10.74 -13.55 22.38
N LEU A 225 -9.69 -14.32 22.12
CA LEU A 225 -8.30 -13.89 22.20
C LEU A 225 -7.76 -13.79 20.78
N PHE A 226 -7.10 -12.68 20.43
CA PHE A 226 -6.64 -12.52 19.06
C PHE A 226 -5.41 -11.63 18.89
N ALA A 227 -4.62 -11.98 17.87
CA ALA A 227 -3.60 -11.17 17.23
C ALA A 227 -3.88 -11.22 15.73
N THR A 228 -3.94 -10.06 15.08
CA THR A 228 -4.24 -9.98 13.64
C THR A 228 -3.20 -9.09 12.95
N PRO A 229 -3.02 -9.22 11.63
CA PRO A 229 -2.06 -8.39 10.89
C PRO A 229 -2.34 -6.89 11.07
N ARG A 230 -3.63 -6.48 11.06
CA ARG A 230 -4.05 -5.11 11.38
C ARG A 230 -3.65 -4.67 12.78
N ALA A 231 -3.80 -5.52 13.80
CA ALA A 231 -3.44 -5.16 15.17
C ALA A 231 -1.92 -4.89 15.32
N TRP A 232 -1.09 -5.63 14.59
CA TRP A 232 0.36 -5.37 14.52
C TRP A 232 0.66 -4.04 13.82
N GLU A 233 -0.05 -3.73 12.74
CA GLU A 233 0.08 -2.45 12.04
C GLU A 233 -0.35 -1.26 12.92
N ASP A 234 -1.50 -1.36 13.58
CA ASP A 234 -1.99 -0.30 14.46
C ASP A 234 -1.05 -0.07 15.66
N LEU A 235 -0.53 -1.15 16.25
CA LEU A 235 0.47 -1.08 17.33
C LEU A 235 1.77 -0.44 16.84
N SER A 236 2.23 -0.80 15.63
CA SER A 236 3.40 -0.21 14.99
C SER A 236 3.30 1.31 14.91
N GLN A 237 2.16 1.82 14.41
CA GLN A 237 1.93 3.26 14.28
C GLN A 237 2.02 3.95 15.64
N LEU A 238 1.45 3.34 16.69
CA LEU A 238 1.54 3.89 18.04
C LEU A 238 2.98 3.93 18.55
N ILE A 239 3.74 2.83 18.40
CA ILE A 239 5.14 2.74 18.87
C ILE A 239 5.99 3.84 18.22
N LEU A 240 5.90 3.99 16.89
CA LEU A 240 6.64 5.03 16.15
C LEU A 240 6.32 6.44 16.67
N VAL A 241 5.03 6.73 16.92
CA VAL A 241 4.62 8.02 17.48
C VAL A 241 5.12 8.19 18.91
N TYR A 242 5.03 7.14 19.73
CA TYR A 242 5.51 7.18 21.12
C TYR A 242 7.00 7.47 21.19
N GLU A 243 7.81 6.83 20.36
CA GLU A 243 9.26 7.08 20.28
C GLU A 243 9.56 8.54 19.89
N SER A 244 8.81 9.10 18.94
CA SER A 244 8.96 10.52 18.57
C SER A 244 8.60 11.50 19.70
N LEU A 245 7.81 11.03 20.68
CA LEU A 245 7.39 11.77 21.87
C LEU A 245 8.21 11.38 23.11
N ASP A 246 9.28 10.60 22.96
CA ASP A 246 10.10 10.06 24.05
C ASP A 246 9.28 9.26 25.09
N LYS A 247 8.30 8.50 24.60
CA LYS A 247 7.44 7.58 25.37
C LYS A 247 7.71 6.14 24.96
N ARG A 248 7.41 5.20 25.86
CA ARG A 248 7.52 3.76 25.60
C ARG A 248 6.15 3.08 25.70
N ALA A 249 5.91 2.12 24.83
CA ALA A 249 4.76 1.24 24.93
C ALA A 249 5.07 0.11 25.91
N ASP A 250 4.41 0.10 27.06
CA ASP A 250 4.51 -0.98 28.03
C ASP A 250 3.56 -2.14 27.67
N ARG A 251 3.58 -3.18 28.50
CA ARG A 251 2.74 -4.38 28.31
C ARG A 251 1.24 -4.06 28.27
N ASP A 252 0.78 -3.09 29.08
CA ASP A 252 -0.63 -2.75 29.15
C ASP A 252 -1.06 -2.06 27.85
N VAL A 253 -0.25 -1.13 27.33
CA VAL A 253 -0.47 -0.51 26.02
C VAL A 253 -0.48 -1.57 24.91
N ILE A 254 0.51 -2.47 24.88
CA ILE A 254 0.58 -3.53 23.86
C ILE A 254 -0.68 -4.41 23.87
N SER A 255 -1.19 -4.74 25.06
CA SER A 255 -2.38 -5.59 25.22
C SER A 255 -3.68 -4.95 24.70
N GLN A 256 -3.73 -3.62 24.56
CA GLN A 256 -4.89 -2.92 23.98
C GLN A 256 -5.05 -3.21 22.48
N TYR A 257 -3.94 -3.47 21.79
CA TYR A 257 -3.90 -3.78 20.36
C TYR A 257 -3.85 -5.30 20.14
N ILE A 258 -2.90 -5.98 20.79
CA ILE A 258 -2.75 -7.44 20.71
C ILE A 258 -3.53 -8.06 21.86
N GLN A 259 -4.81 -8.35 21.63
CA GLN A 259 -5.73 -8.91 22.63
C GLN A 259 -5.54 -10.43 22.86
N HIS A 260 -4.32 -10.91 22.67
CA HIS A 260 -3.90 -12.25 23.02
C HIS A 260 -2.85 -12.17 24.15
N PRO A 261 -3.21 -12.39 25.43
CA PRO A 261 -2.37 -12.05 26.58
C PRO A 261 -0.97 -12.66 26.56
N ARG A 262 -0.84 -13.89 26.05
CA ARG A 262 0.46 -14.56 25.87
C ARG A 262 1.34 -13.86 24.84
N ILE A 263 0.77 -13.48 23.69
CA ILE A 263 1.52 -12.85 22.59
C ILE A 263 1.88 -11.42 22.98
N ALA A 264 0.95 -10.67 23.56
CA ALA A 264 1.20 -9.32 24.06
C ALA A 264 2.34 -9.29 25.10
N LYS A 265 2.34 -10.21 26.06
CA LYS A 265 3.42 -10.32 27.05
C LYS A 265 4.76 -10.65 26.40
N ASP A 266 4.76 -11.61 25.48
CA ASP A 266 5.97 -12.06 24.79
C ASP A 266 6.58 -10.93 23.94
N PHE A 267 5.75 -10.20 23.18
CA PHE A 267 6.20 -9.04 22.42
C PHE A 267 6.65 -7.87 23.30
N ALA A 268 5.97 -7.59 24.42
CA ALA A 268 6.39 -6.54 25.35
C ALA A 268 7.80 -6.77 25.89
N ASN A 269 8.08 -8.00 26.33
CA ASN A 269 9.43 -8.38 26.77
C ASN A 269 10.46 -8.26 25.64
N TYR A 270 10.07 -8.68 24.43
CA TYR A 270 10.94 -8.56 23.27
C TYR A 270 11.25 -7.10 22.91
N LEU A 271 10.26 -6.21 22.97
CA LEU A 271 10.43 -4.78 22.67
C LEU A 271 11.38 -4.10 23.66
N GLU A 272 11.32 -4.45 24.96
CA GLU A 272 12.29 -3.98 25.95
C GLU A 272 13.72 -4.41 25.62
N LEU A 273 13.91 -5.68 25.24
CA LEU A 273 15.21 -6.20 24.81
C LEU A 273 15.69 -5.53 23.52
N TYR A 274 14.79 -5.30 22.56
CA TYR A 274 15.10 -4.60 21.33
C TYR A 274 15.69 -3.21 21.58
N TYR A 275 15.08 -2.41 22.47
CA TYR A 275 15.63 -1.12 22.85
C TYR A 275 16.98 -1.21 23.57
N LYS A 276 17.16 -2.25 24.39
CA LYS A 276 18.46 -2.50 25.03
C LYS A 276 19.54 -2.76 23.97
N TYR A 277 19.26 -3.64 23.01
CA TYR A 277 20.19 -3.98 21.93
C TYR A 277 20.49 -2.80 21.00
N GLN A 278 19.50 -1.99 20.67
CA GLN A 278 19.70 -0.78 19.88
C GLN A 278 20.72 0.16 20.53
N ASN A 279 20.68 0.33 21.85
CA ASN A 279 21.62 1.16 22.59
C ASN A 279 23.00 0.51 22.75
N GLU A 280 23.05 -0.81 22.95
CA GLU A 280 24.31 -1.53 23.23
C GLU A 280 25.16 -1.78 21.98
N TYR A 281 24.54 -2.04 20.82
CA TYR A 281 25.25 -2.42 19.60
C TYR A 281 25.62 -1.25 18.70
N GLN A 282 24.99 -0.08 18.88
CA GLN A 282 25.35 1.17 18.17
C GLN A 282 25.49 0.97 16.65
N VAL A 283 24.43 0.44 16.03
CA VAL A 283 24.43 0.03 14.62
C VAL A 283 24.86 1.12 13.65
N ASP A 284 24.60 2.39 13.97
CA ASP A 284 25.07 3.51 13.15
C ASP A 284 26.61 3.56 13.05
N GLU A 285 27.36 3.21 14.10
CA GLU A 285 28.83 3.13 14.06
C GLU A 285 29.31 1.96 13.19
N ILE A 286 28.61 0.81 13.26
CA ILE A 286 28.90 -0.37 12.45
C ILE A 286 28.76 -0.01 10.96
N LEU A 287 27.67 0.65 10.58
CA LEU A 287 27.41 1.06 9.20
C LEU A 287 28.37 2.14 8.70
N GLN A 288 29.00 2.91 9.61
CA GLN A 288 30.09 3.83 9.29
C GLN A 288 31.46 3.14 9.16
N GLY A 289 31.53 1.81 9.30
CA GLY A 289 32.75 1.02 9.16
C GLY A 289 33.51 0.78 10.46
N VAL A 290 32.96 1.17 11.62
CA VAL A 290 33.60 0.97 12.93
C VAL A 290 33.27 -0.42 13.48
N ILE A 291 33.94 -1.44 12.95
CA ILE A 291 33.73 -2.84 13.34
C ILE A 291 34.75 -3.24 14.41
N ARG A 292 34.27 -3.43 15.65
CA ARG A 292 35.11 -3.80 16.80
C ARG A 292 35.08 -5.32 17.01
N GLU A 293 36.24 -5.97 17.03
CA GLU A 293 36.36 -7.43 17.25
C GLU A 293 35.65 -7.91 18.53
N ALA A 294 35.75 -7.13 19.62
CA ALA A 294 35.07 -7.43 20.87
C ALA A 294 33.53 -7.42 20.75
N LEU A 295 32.98 -6.60 19.87
CA LEU A 295 31.54 -6.54 19.60
C LEU A 295 31.10 -7.74 18.77
N CYS A 296 31.83 -8.06 17.69
CA CYS A 296 31.60 -9.26 16.88
C CYS A 296 31.66 -10.53 17.73
N GLY A 297 32.68 -10.67 18.58
CA GLY A 297 32.82 -11.80 19.48
C GLY A 297 31.71 -11.90 20.53
N ARG A 298 31.12 -10.77 20.94
CA ARG A 298 29.97 -10.74 21.87
C ARG A 298 28.71 -11.24 21.16
N VAL A 299 28.36 -10.63 20.03
CA VAL A 299 27.12 -10.99 19.32
C VAL A 299 27.18 -12.42 18.79
N ALA A 300 28.34 -12.89 18.33
CA ALA A 300 28.53 -14.27 17.86
C ALA A 300 28.18 -15.33 18.92
N ARG A 301 28.39 -15.01 20.21
CA ARG A 301 28.11 -15.90 21.36
C ARG A 301 26.74 -15.65 21.98
N ALA A 302 26.01 -14.65 21.50
CA ALA A 302 24.70 -14.30 22.03
C ALA A 302 23.65 -15.35 21.64
N PRO A 303 22.55 -15.45 22.42
CA PRO A 303 21.37 -16.20 22.02
C PRO A 303 20.88 -15.82 20.61
N PHE A 304 20.24 -16.77 19.91
CA PHE A 304 19.84 -16.57 18.50
C PHE A 304 18.86 -15.41 18.30
N ASP A 305 17.95 -15.19 19.23
CA ASP A 305 17.03 -14.05 19.25
C ASP A 305 17.76 -12.70 19.35
N GLU A 306 18.83 -12.62 20.14
CA GLU A 306 19.69 -11.43 20.19
C GLU A 306 20.44 -11.22 18.87
N ARG A 307 21.05 -12.30 18.32
CA ARG A 307 21.74 -12.26 17.02
C ARG A 307 20.83 -11.75 15.91
N LEU A 308 19.62 -12.31 15.81
CA LEU A 308 18.63 -11.90 14.83
C LEU A 308 18.13 -10.46 15.06
N SER A 309 18.00 -10.02 16.31
CA SER A 309 17.63 -8.63 16.63
C SER A 309 18.68 -7.64 16.11
N VAL A 310 19.98 -7.95 16.26
CA VAL A 310 21.07 -7.14 15.71
C VAL A 310 21.04 -7.13 14.19
N THR A 311 20.85 -8.28 13.54
CA THR A 311 20.67 -8.36 12.08
C THR A 311 19.51 -7.49 11.59
N CYS A 312 18.36 -7.54 12.27
CA CYS A 312 17.20 -6.72 11.92
C CYS A 312 17.41 -5.22 12.18
N LEU A 313 18.18 -4.83 13.20
CA LEU A 313 18.56 -3.43 13.42
C LEU A 313 19.42 -2.90 12.27
N ILE A 314 20.38 -3.69 11.78
CA ILE A 314 21.21 -3.37 10.61
C ILE A 314 20.35 -3.21 9.37
N LEU A 315 19.51 -4.21 9.07
CA LEU A 315 18.57 -4.18 7.94
C LEU A 315 17.65 -2.97 7.97
N SER A 316 17.11 -2.63 9.14
CA SER A 316 16.25 -1.46 9.31
C SER A 316 16.95 -0.17 8.91
N LYS A 317 18.20 0.01 9.35
CA LYS A 317 18.99 1.23 9.07
C LYS A 317 19.40 1.33 7.61
N LEU A 318 19.77 0.21 6.98
CA LEU A 318 20.03 0.14 5.54
C LEU A 318 18.76 0.48 4.74
N THR A 319 17.64 -0.16 5.08
CA THR A 319 16.34 0.05 4.41
C THR A 319 15.88 1.50 4.53
N GLU A 320 16.09 2.15 5.68
CA GLU A 320 15.80 3.58 5.84
C GLU A 320 16.63 4.46 4.87
N GLY A 321 17.93 4.17 4.73
CA GLY A 321 18.81 4.84 3.77
C GLY A 321 18.34 4.66 2.33
N PHE A 322 18.07 3.41 1.92
CA PHE A 322 17.60 3.10 0.57
C PHE A 322 16.23 3.71 0.26
N LYS A 323 15.31 3.76 1.23
CA LYS A 323 14.03 4.45 1.07
C LYS A 323 14.20 5.95 0.82
N LYS A 324 15.09 6.61 1.58
CA LYS A 324 15.40 8.05 1.37
C LYS A 324 16.00 8.29 -0.01
N LEU A 325 16.89 7.42 -0.47
CA LEU A 325 17.45 7.49 -1.81
C LEU A 325 16.37 7.30 -2.89
N TRP A 326 15.48 6.33 -2.72
CA TRP A 326 14.36 6.09 -3.63
C TRP A 326 13.40 7.28 -3.70
N ASP A 327 13.00 7.85 -2.54
CA ASP A 327 12.18 9.06 -2.49
C ASP A 327 12.88 10.25 -3.19
N LYS A 328 14.20 10.37 -3.03
CA LYS A 328 14.99 11.40 -3.72
C LYS A 328 14.99 11.19 -5.24
N ASN A 329 15.15 9.96 -5.72
CA ASN A 329 15.10 9.65 -7.15
C ASN A 329 13.73 10.01 -7.74
N ALA A 330 12.63 9.54 -7.12
CA ALA A 330 11.27 9.84 -7.56
C ALA A 330 10.97 11.36 -7.59
N PHE A 331 11.50 12.10 -6.61
CA PHE A 331 11.45 13.57 -6.60
C PHE A 331 12.16 14.19 -7.79
N MET A 332 13.38 13.72 -8.11
CA MET A 332 14.14 14.24 -9.24
C MET A 332 13.50 13.90 -10.58
N GLU A 333 12.93 12.71 -10.74
CA GLU A 333 12.21 12.30 -11.95
C GLU A 333 11.02 13.22 -12.24
N LEU A 334 10.15 13.41 -11.23
CA LEU A 334 8.98 14.28 -11.36
C LEU A 334 9.41 15.75 -11.56
N LEU A 335 10.43 16.22 -10.83
CA LEU A 335 10.97 17.57 -11.04
C LEU A 335 11.49 17.75 -12.46
N MET A 336 12.29 16.79 -12.98
CA MET A 336 12.82 16.83 -14.34
C MET A 336 11.71 16.87 -15.40
N GLU A 337 10.61 16.15 -15.19
CA GLU A 337 9.43 16.24 -16.07
C GLU A 337 8.87 17.67 -16.11
N GLN A 338 8.70 18.31 -14.94
CA GLN A 338 8.25 19.71 -14.87
C GLN A 338 9.25 20.68 -15.50
N LEU A 339 10.56 20.44 -15.33
CA LEU A 339 11.60 21.29 -15.94
C LEU A 339 11.66 21.13 -17.48
N LYS A 340 11.30 19.95 -18.02
CA LYS A 340 11.13 19.77 -19.47
C LYS A 340 9.94 20.57 -19.99
N SER A 341 8.80 20.55 -19.28
CA SER A 341 7.63 21.39 -19.62
C SER A 341 7.97 22.88 -19.55
N TYR A 342 8.69 23.30 -18.51
CA TYR A 342 9.21 24.66 -18.39
C TYR A 342 10.05 25.06 -19.60
N ARG A 343 11.00 24.21 -20.04
CA ARG A 343 11.81 24.49 -21.23
C ARG A 343 10.96 24.62 -22.50
N GLN A 344 9.98 23.74 -22.68
CA GLN A 344 9.08 23.78 -23.83
C GLN A 344 8.24 25.06 -23.87
N GLU A 345 7.74 25.53 -22.72
CA GLU A 345 7.01 26.80 -22.65
C GLU A 345 7.90 28.01 -22.96
N MET A 346 9.16 27.95 -22.53
CA MET A 346 10.15 29.01 -22.78
C MET A 346 10.59 29.06 -24.25
N GLU A 347 10.63 27.91 -24.95
CA GLU A 347 10.93 27.80 -26.39
C GLU A 347 9.69 28.07 -27.27
N GLY A 348 8.53 27.46 -26.98
CA GLY A 348 7.34 27.47 -27.83
C GLY A 348 6.57 28.80 -27.88
N ARG A 349 6.72 29.67 -26.87
CA ARG A 349 6.12 31.02 -26.89
C ARG A 349 6.92 32.05 -27.72
N ALA A 350 8.00 31.62 -28.40
CA ALA A 350 8.78 32.49 -29.30
C ALA A 350 8.21 32.60 -30.72
N GLU A 351 7.38 31.65 -31.17
CA GLU A 351 6.96 31.57 -32.59
C GLU A 351 5.57 32.14 -32.91
N THR A 352 4.72 32.42 -31.91
CA THR A 352 3.29 32.71 -32.12
C THR A 352 2.82 34.15 -31.87
N SER A 353 3.69 35.11 -31.54
CA SER A 353 3.26 36.50 -31.31
C SER A 353 4.15 37.55 -31.99
N ALA A 354 3.61 38.20 -33.03
CA ALA A 354 4.19 39.37 -33.69
C ALA A 354 3.84 40.70 -32.97
N ILE A 355 3.52 40.64 -31.68
CA ILE A 355 3.25 41.78 -30.80
C ILE A 355 4.10 41.54 -29.55
N PRO A 356 4.93 42.51 -29.10
CA PRO A 356 5.71 42.38 -27.87
C PRO A 356 4.78 42.57 -26.68
N ASP A 357 3.87 41.63 -26.47
CA ASP A 357 3.17 41.52 -25.20
C ASP A 357 4.10 40.79 -24.24
N LYS A 358 4.28 41.35 -23.05
CA LYS A 358 5.27 40.98 -22.04
C LYS A 358 5.46 39.46 -22.02
N SER A 359 6.62 38.96 -22.46
CA SER A 359 6.99 37.59 -22.17
C SER A 359 6.86 37.42 -20.66
N GLU A 360 5.98 36.53 -20.20
CA GLU A 360 5.86 36.24 -18.78
C GLU A 360 7.27 35.98 -18.24
N ALA A 361 7.63 36.67 -17.17
CA ALA A 361 8.96 36.54 -16.59
C ALA A 361 9.24 35.05 -16.34
N PRO A 362 10.48 34.55 -16.51
CA PRO A 362 10.78 33.13 -16.35
C PRO A 362 10.26 32.55 -15.02
N ALA A 363 10.29 33.34 -13.95
CA ALA A 363 9.75 33.01 -12.64
C ALA A 363 8.21 32.96 -12.54
N MET A 364 7.46 33.50 -13.50
CA MET A 364 6.00 33.33 -13.59
C MET A 364 5.64 31.96 -14.17
N VAL A 365 6.41 31.46 -15.16
CA VAL A 365 6.19 30.14 -15.76
C VAL A 365 6.43 29.02 -14.73
N LEU A 366 7.46 29.13 -13.90
CA LEU A 366 7.65 28.18 -12.79
C LEU A 366 6.48 28.22 -11.79
N ALA A 367 5.92 29.40 -11.54
CA ALA A 367 4.79 29.56 -10.64
C ALA A 367 3.48 29.01 -11.23
N SER A 368 3.26 29.13 -12.55
CA SER A 368 2.10 28.53 -13.22
C SER A 368 2.20 27.01 -13.22
N LEU A 369 3.37 26.44 -13.54
CA LEU A 369 3.60 24.99 -13.44
C LEU A 369 3.35 24.46 -12.03
N ALA A 370 3.76 25.19 -10.99
CA ALA A 370 3.46 24.82 -9.62
C ALA A 370 1.95 24.81 -9.32
N GLN A 371 1.18 25.74 -9.89
CA GLN A 371 -0.28 25.78 -9.75
C GLN A 371 -0.94 24.60 -10.48
N GLU A 372 -0.54 24.33 -11.72
CA GLU A 372 -1.06 23.21 -12.52
C GLU A 372 -0.79 21.87 -11.82
N LEU A 373 0.42 21.70 -11.26
CA LEU A 373 0.79 20.50 -10.51
C LEU A 373 -0.09 20.31 -9.26
N GLU A 374 -0.46 21.39 -8.58
CA GLU A 374 -1.37 21.34 -7.42
C GLU A 374 -2.80 20.99 -7.82
N GLU A 375 -3.30 21.54 -8.93
CA GLU A 375 -4.63 21.19 -9.45
C GLU A 375 -4.72 19.71 -9.83
N GLU A 376 -3.69 19.19 -10.50
CA GLU A 376 -3.63 17.77 -10.84
C GLU A 376 -3.49 16.88 -9.60
N ARG A 377 -2.65 17.28 -8.64
CA ARG A 377 -2.54 16.60 -7.34
C ARG A 377 -3.90 16.51 -6.64
N PHE A 378 -4.66 17.60 -6.56
CA PHE A 378 -6.00 17.60 -5.97
C PHE A 378 -6.98 16.69 -6.73
N ARG A 379 -6.92 16.69 -8.07
CA ARG A 379 -7.77 15.83 -8.90
C ARG A 379 -7.49 14.35 -8.62
N ARG A 380 -6.21 13.95 -8.62
CA ARG A 380 -5.77 12.58 -8.32
C ARG A 380 -6.12 12.15 -6.90
N LYS A 381 -6.04 13.07 -5.93
CA LYS A 381 -6.44 12.82 -4.54
C LYS A 381 -7.95 12.60 -4.41
N LYS A 382 -8.79 13.41 -5.06
CA LYS A 382 -10.25 13.26 -5.07
C LYS A 382 -10.70 11.95 -5.72
N SER A 383 -10.06 11.55 -6.82
CA SER A 383 -10.36 10.29 -7.50
C SER A 383 -9.88 9.04 -6.75
N GLY A 384 -9.17 9.19 -5.62
CA GLY A 384 -8.62 8.07 -4.85
C GLY A 384 -7.43 7.38 -5.55
N LEU A 385 -7.00 7.93 -6.69
CA LEU A 385 -5.91 7.40 -7.51
C LEU A 385 -4.53 7.70 -6.92
N SER A 386 -4.42 8.63 -5.96
CA SER A 386 -3.14 8.94 -5.31
C SER A 386 -3.04 8.41 -3.88
N GLY A 387 -1.92 7.74 -3.59
CA GLY A 387 -1.54 7.29 -2.25
C GLY A 387 -0.86 8.37 -1.42
N ARG A 388 -0.66 8.13 -0.11
CA ARG A 388 -0.03 9.11 0.81
C ARG A 388 1.39 9.51 0.40
N ARG A 389 2.21 8.54 -0.02
CA ARG A 389 3.60 8.77 -0.44
C ARG A 389 3.65 9.62 -1.72
N GLU A 390 2.80 9.29 -2.69
CA GLU A 390 2.69 10.05 -3.94
C GLU A 390 2.16 11.47 -3.70
N ASP A 391 1.13 11.65 -2.85
CA ASP A 391 0.63 12.99 -2.48
C ASP A 391 1.74 13.88 -1.87
N ARG A 392 2.63 13.29 -1.05
CA ARG A 392 3.80 13.99 -0.48
C ARG A 392 4.86 14.32 -1.54
N LEU A 393 5.11 13.41 -2.47
CA LEU A 393 6.04 13.61 -3.59
C LEU A 393 5.59 14.78 -4.49
N TRP A 394 4.31 14.80 -4.86
CA TRP A 394 3.75 15.88 -5.68
C TRP A 394 3.80 17.21 -4.93
N LEU A 395 3.47 17.21 -3.64
CA LEU A 395 3.57 18.40 -2.80
C LEU A 395 5.00 18.92 -2.69
N SER A 396 6.01 18.04 -2.54
CA SER A 396 7.40 18.47 -2.42
C SER A 396 7.95 19.07 -3.72
N VAL A 397 7.62 18.49 -4.89
CA VAL A 397 8.00 19.06 -6.19
C VAL A 397 7.32 20.40 -6.42
N ARG A 398 6.03 20.53 -6.06
CA ARG A 398 5.30 21.80 -6.12
C ARG A 398 5.98 22.89 -5.29
N ILE A 399 6.32 22.58 -4.03
CA ILE A 399 7.05 23.50 -3.14
C ILE A 399 8.38 23.89 -3.79
N MET A 400 9.10 22.93 -4.39
CA MET A 400 10.38 23.22 -5.03
C MET A 400 10.25 24.18 -6.22
N LEU A 401 9.24 24.01 -7.07
CA LEU A 401 8.96 24.93 -8.18
C LEU A 401 8.63 26.34 -7.68
N GLU A 402 7.85 26.47 -6.60
CA GLU A 402 7.58 27.77 -5.96
C GLU A 402 8.85 28.41 -5.40
N GLU A 403 9.72 27.62 -4.76
CA GLU A 403 11.01 28.10 -4.24
C GLU A 403 11.93 28.56 -5.38
N TYR A 404 12.01 27.81 -6.48
CA TYR A 404 12.75 28.23 -7.68
C TYR A 404 12.20 29.55 -8.24
N ALA A 405 10.88 29.68 -8.37
CA ALA A 405 10.25 30.92 -8.81
C ALA A 405 10.60 32.10 -7.88
N GLN A 406 10.58 31.89 -6.57
CA GLN A 406 10.90 32.94 -5.59
C GLN A 406 12.39 33.34 -5.64
N GLN A 407 13.31 32.38 -5.71
CA GLN A 407 14.75 32.63 -5.78
C GLN A 407 15.10 33.36 -7.09
N MET A 408 14.54 32.92 -8.21
CA MET A 408 14.74 33.54 -9.51
C MET A 408 14.26 35.01 -9.54
N ARG A 409 13.15 35.34 -8.86
CA ARG A 409 12.71 36.74 -8.67
C ARG A 409 13.68 37.55 -7.82
N LYS A 410 14.23 36.96 -6.75
CA LYS A 410 15.20 37.64 -5.86
C LYS A 410 16.51 37.93 -6.57
N GLU A 411 16.94 37.02 -7.44
CA GLU A 411 18.18 37.14 -8.22
C GLU A 411 17.98 37.94 -9.53
N ALA A 412 16.75 38.40 -9.80
CA ALA A 412 16.39 39.19 -10.98
C ALA A 412 16.81 38.54 -12.31
N VAL A 413 16.62 37.22 -12.43
CA VAL A 413 16.89 36.49 -13.66
C VAL A 413 15.74 36.71 -14.64
N GLU A 414 15.96 37.57 -15.63
CA GLU A 414 14.94 37.98 -16.61
C GLU A 414 15.13 37.31 -17.98
N ASP A 415 16.35 36.95 -18.34
CA ASP A 415 16.68 36.33 -19.63
C ASP A 415 16.34 34.83 -19.66
N ARG A 416 15.83 34.35 -20.79
CA ARG A 416 15.35 32.97 -20.94
C ARG A 416 16.47 31.94 -20.90
N GLU A 417 17.60 32.20 -21.55
CA GLU A 417 18.74 31.28 -21.55
C GLU A 417 19.38 31.25 -20.16
N GLN A 418 19.53 32.42 -19.52
CA GLN A 418 20.02 32.52 -18.15
C GLN A 418 19.11 31.79 -17.16
N ALA A 419 17.79 31.91 -17.30
CA ALA A 419 16.83 31.22 -16.44
C ALA A 419 16.88 29.69 -16.61
N TRP A 420 17.07 29.20 -17.84
CA TRP A 420 17.26 27.76 -18.08
C TRP A 420 18.56 27.26 -17.46
N GLU A 421 19.67 27.96 -17.65
CA GLU A 421 20.97 27.57 -17.06
C GLU A 421 20.95 27.64 -15.53
N TRP A 422 20.22 28.60 -14.96
CA TRP A 422 19.99 28.70 -13.53
C TRP A 422 19.26 27.47 -12.98
N VAL A 423 18.13 27.11 -13.59
CA VAL A 423 17.33 25.94 -13.20
C VAL A 423 18.12 24.65 -13.37
N ARG A 424 18.89 24.54 -14.47
CA ARG A 424 19.77 23.40 -14.73
C ARG A 424 20.83 23.25 -13.64
N THR A 425 21.46 24.36 -13.24
CA THR A 425 22.46 24.37 -12.16
C THR A 425 21.83 23.88 -10.84
N LYS A 426 20.63 24.36 -10.49
CA LYS A 426 19.90 23.88 -9.31
C LYS A 426 19.53 22.40 -9.37
N PHE A 427 19.14 21.91 -10.53
CA PHE A 427 18.92 20.48 -10.73
C PHE A 427 20.21 19.67 -10.58
N MET A 428 21.35 20.17 -11.07
CA MET A 428 22.66 19.52 -10.89
C MET A 428 23.05 19.42 -9.42
N GLU A 429 22.80 20.43 -8.59
CA GLU A 429 23.01 20.35 -7.13
C GLU A 429 22.24 19.17 -6.49
N HIS A 430 21.02 18.88 -6.96
CA HIS A 430 20.26 17.71 -6.53
C HIS A 430 20.83 16.39 -7.05
N SER A 431 21.33 16.37 -8.29
CA SER A 431 21.98 15.21 -8.88
C SER A 431 23.27 14.85 -8.11
N ASP A 432 24.10 15.84 -7.79
CA ASP A 432 25.34 15.63 -7.03
C ASP A 432 25.04 15.10 -5.62
N CYS A 433 24.01 15.66 -4.98
CA CYS A 433 23.52 15.17 -3.69
C CYS A 433 23.01 13.72 -3.77
N TYR A 434 22.33 13.35 -4.86
CA TYR A 434 21.84 11.99 -5.08
C TYR A 434 23.00 10.99 -5.21
N GLU A 435 24.01 11.30 -6.02
CA GLU A 435 25.18 10.44 -6.19
C GLU A 435 25.94 10.26 -4.86
N ALA A 436 26.15 11.34 -4.09
CA ALA A 436 26.78 11.24 -2.78
C ALA A 436 25.98 10.36 -1.80
N MET A 437 24.64 10.46 -1.81
CA MET A 437 23.78 9.60 -1.01
C MET A 437 23.84 8.14 -1.46
N LYS A 438 23.92 7.90 -2.77
CA LYS A 438 24.03 6.56 -3.36
C LYS A 438 25.34 5.89 -2.95
N GLU A 439 26.47 6.61 -3.01
CA GLU A 439 27.77 6.13 -2.56
C GLU A 439 27.81 5.83 -1.04
N ASP A 440 27.22 6.70 -0.21
CA ASP A 440 27.10 6.47 1.25
C ASP A 440 26.26 5.21 1.53
N CYS A 441 25.12 5.05 0.85
CA CYS A 441 24.29 3.86 0.97
C CYS A 441 25.04 2.58 0.56
N GLY A 442 25.81 2.62 -0.53
CA GLY A 442 26.64 1.51 -1.00
C GLY A 442 27.73 1.15 0.01
N SER A 443 28.43 2.14 0.54
CA SER A 443 29.48 1.96 1.56
C SER A 443 28.91 1.34 2.84
N ARG A 444 27.74 1.80 3.30
CA ARG A 444 27.06 1.23 4.47
C ARG A 444 26.64 -0.22 4.25
N LEU A 445 26.21 -0.59 3.05
CA LEU A 445 25.88 -1.96 2.72
C LEU A 445 27.11 -2.86 2.79
N GLU A 446 28.25 -2.42 2.24
CA GLU A 446 29.52 -3.15 2.33
C GLU A 446 29.97 -3.32 3.79
N HIS A 447 29.91 -2.26 4.60
CA HIS A 447 30.23 -2.35 6.03
C HIS A 447 29.27 -3.27 6.80
N ALA A 448 28.00 -3.34 6.39
CA ALA A 448 27.08 -4.30 6.95
C ALA A 448 27.51 -5.74 6.62
N PHE A 449 27.91 -6.03 5.38
CA PHE A 449 28.46 -7.33 5.02
C PHE A 449 29.74 -7.65 5.80
N ASP A 450 30.68 -6.70 5.92
CA ASP A 450 31.89 -6.87 6.74
C ASP A 450 31.55 -7.29 8.18
N PHE A 451 30.55 -6.64 8.79
CA PHE A 451 30.10 -6.98 10.13
C PHE A 451 29.45 -8.36 10.18
N MET A 452 28.56 -8.66 9.24
CA MET A 452 27.84 -9.93 9.19
C MET A 452 28.80 -11.11 8.98
N GLU A 453 29.80 -10.96 8.12
CA GLU A 453 30.87 -11.94 7.89
C GLU A 453 31.74 -12.12 9.15
N ALA A 454 32.17 -11.02 9.77
CA ALA A 454 33.02 -11.06 10.96
C ALA A 454 32.30 -11.64 12.19
N ALA A 455 31.00 -11.38 12.34
CA ALA A 455 30.21 -11.81 13.48
C ALA A 455 29.60 -13.21 13.31
N PHE A 456 29.13 -13.55 12.11
CA PHE A 456 28.29 -14.73 11.87
C PHE A 456 28.80 -15.64 10.76
N GLY A 457 29.73 -15.16 9.91
CA GLY A 457 30.18 -15.90 8.73
C GLY A 457 29.02 -16.29 7.82
N ASN A 458 29.00 -17.54 7.37
CA ASN A 458 27.92 -18.10 6.54
C ASN A 458 26.80 -18.73 7.40
N GLY A 459 26.55 -18.19 8.59
CA GLY A 459 25.53 -18.65 9.51
C GLY A 459 24.09 -18.35 9.05
N GLN A 460 23.11 -18.81 9.84
CA GLN A 460 21.70 -18.54 9.57
C GLN A 460 21.37 -17.04 9.55
N GLU A 461 22.12 -16.23 10.29
CA GLU A 461 21.97 -14.78 10.31
C GLU A 461 22.27 -14.14 8.96
N MET A 462 23.28 -14.64 8.23
CA MET A 462 23.63 -14.17 6.88
C MET A 462 22.53 -14.53 5.88
N VAL A 463 22.00 -15.76 5.97
CA VAL A 463 20.87 -16.21 5.15
C VAL A 463 19.68 -15.27 5.35
N ILE A 464 19.29 -15.02 6.60
CA ILE A 464 18.17 -14.11 6.91
C ILE A 464 18.45 -12.70 6.43
N PHE A 465 19.67 -12.18 6.61
CA PHE A 465 20.06 -10.86 6.13
C PHE A 465 19.82 -10.70 4.63
N VAL A 466 20.29 -11.65 3.82
CA VAL A 466 20.11 -11.63 2.37
C VAL A 466 18.65 -11.87 1.95
N THR A 467 17.93 -12.78 2.62
CA THR A 467 16.51 -13.00 2.36
C THR A 467 15.68 -11.73 2.61
N GLU A 468 15.98 -10.98 3.68
CA GLU A 468 15.25 -9.75 4.00
C GLU A 468 15.62 -8.60 3.03
N LEU A 469 16.87 -8.54 2.54
CA LEU A 469 17.23 -7.64 1.44
C LEU A 469 16.39 -7.91 0.19
N ASN A 470 16.06 -9.17 -0.09
CA ASN A 470 15.18 -9.55 -1.21
C ASN A 470 13.67 -9.30 -0.95
N THR A 471 13.28 -9.07 0.30
CA THR A 471 11.86 -8.89 0.68
C THR A 471 11.44 -7.42 0.65
N SER A 472 12.38 -6.50 0.91
CA SER A 472 12.13 -5.05 0.90
C SER A 472 12.27 -4.47 -0.50
N GLU A 473 11.22 -3.85 -1.04
CA GLU A 473 11.26 -3.22 -2.38
C GLU A 473 12.35 -2.15 -2.49
N ALA A 474 12.59 -1.39 -1.41
CA ALA A 474 13.63 -0.37 -1.39
C ALA A 474 15.04 -0.98 -1.52
N CYS A 475 15.28 -2.13 -0.89
CA CYS A 475 16.55 -2.84 -0.98
C CYS A 475 16.73 -3.44 -2.38
N VAL A 476 15.69 -4.10 -2.93
CA VAL A 476 15.73 -4.68 -4.27
C VAL A 476 16.04 -3.63 -5.33
N ARG A 477 15.33 -2.49 -5.31
CA ARG A 477 15.58 -1.39 -6.26
C ARG A 477 16.99 -0.82 -6.14
N PHE A 478 17.50 -0.68 -4.91
CA PHE A 478 18.87 -0.21 -4.72
C PHE A 478 19.88 -1.19 -5.32
N LEU A 479 19.70 -2.49 -5.11
CA LEU A 479 20.58 -3.56 -5.60
C LEU A 479 20.47 -3.76 -7.12
N ASP A 480 19.38 -3.34 -7.76
CA ASP A 480 19.26 -3.28 -9.22
C ASP A 480 20.13 -2.16 -9.83
N GLU A 481 20.36 -1.08 -9.09
CA GLU A 481 21.13 0.10 -9.53
C GLU A 481 22.58 0.16 -9.01
N TYR A 482 22.89 -0.60 -7.96
CA TYR A 482 24.18 -0.62 -7.29
C TYR A 482 24.75 -2.04 -7.28
N GLU A 483 25.87 -2.24 -7.98
CA GLU A 483 26.54 -3.53 -8.06
C GLU A 483 27.24 -3.86 -6.73
N CYS A 484 26.62 -4.70 -5.90
CA CYS A 484 27.23 -5.27 -4.71
C CYS A 484 27.60 -6.75 -4.98
N GLU A 485 28.87 -7.02 -5.28
CA GLU A 485 29.35 -8.37 -5.60
C GLU A 485 29.06 -9.38 -4.49
N ARG A 486 29.23 -8.98 -3.23
CA ARG A 486 28.99 -9.85 -2.06
C ARG A 486 27.53 -10.26 -1.94
N TYR A 487 26.60 -9.34 -2.17
CA TYR A 487 25.18 -9.66 -2.21
C TYR A 487 24.89 -10.75 -3.25
N TYR A 488 25.39 -10.60 -4.48
CA TYR A 488 25.16 -11.61 -5.53
C TYR A 488 25.80 -12.96 -5.20
N GLN A 489 26.98 -12.96 -4.57
CA GLN A 489 27.62 -14.19 -4.12
C GLN A 489 26.73 -14.93 -3.10
N TYR A 490 26.34 -14.26 -2.02
CA TYR A 490 25.52 -14.89 -0.97
C TYR A 490 24.11 -15.25 -1.44
N ASN A 491 23.49 -14.43 -2.31
CA ASN A 491 22.19 -14.72 -2.88
C ASN A 491 22.23 -15.98 -3.77
N LYS A 492 23.31 -16.15 -4.53
CA LYS A 492 23.51 -17.34 -5.36
C LYS A 492 23.68 -18.61 -4.51
N ASP A 493 24.47 -18.53 -3.44
CA ASP A 493 24.66 -19.65 -2.52
C ASP A 493 23.33 -20.07 -1.87
N LEU A 494 22.50 -19.09 -1.48
CA LEU A 494 21.16 -19.33 -0.93
C LEU A 494 20.23 -20.05 -1.93
N LEU A 495 20.21 -19.62 -3.19
CA LEU A 495 19.41 -20.27 -4.24
C LEU A 495 19.83 -21.72 -4.50
N PHE A 496 21.13 -22.03 -4.42
CA PHE A 496 21.61 -23.41 -4.57
C PHE A 496 21.16 -24.30 -3.41
N ASP A 497 21.23 -23.80 -2.17
CA ASP A 497 20.80 -24.55 -0.99
C ASP A 497 19.29 -24.84 -1.03
N GLU A 498 18.46 -23.87 -1.46
CA GLU A 498 17.02 -24.07 -1.63
C GLU A 498 16.69 -25.12 -2.72
N GLN A 499 17.40 -25.06 -3.86
CA GLN A 499 17.24 -26.05 -4.93
C GLN A 499 17.64 -27.46 -4.46
N GLU A 500 18.72 -27.60 -3.71
CA GLU A 500 19.18 -28.89 -3.20
C GLU A 500 18.18 -29.47 -2.18
N GLN A 501 17.63 -28.64 -1.29
CA GLN A 501 16.58 -29.05 -0.34
C GLN A 501 15.29 -29.46 -1.04
N ALA A 502 14.86 -28.73 -2.08
CA ALA A 502 13.68 -29.06 -2.86
C ALA A 502 13.82 -30.40 -3.63
N ILE A 503 15.04 -30.74 -4.08
CA ILE A 503 15.34 -32.03 -4.70
C ILE A 503 15.31 -33.16 -3.65
N ARG A 504 15.89 -32.94 -2.46
CA ARG A 504 15.87 -33.92 -1.36
C ARG A 504 14.47 -34.20 -0.79
N GLN A 505 13.55 -33.24 -0.85
CA GLN A 505 12.15 -33.45 -0.45
C GLN A 505 11.30 -34.19 -1.50
N LYS A 506 11.78 -34.25 -2.75
CA LYS A 506 11.10 -34.95 -3.86
C LYS A 506 11.59 -36.39 -4.07
N LEU A 507 12.69 -36.77 -3.43
CA LEU A 507 13.25 -38.12 -3.36
C LEU A 507 12.77 -38.81 -2.08
#